data_AF-A0A497GPV9-F1
#
_entry.id   AF-A0A497GPV9-F1
#
_cell.length_a   1.000
_cell.length_b   1.000
_cell.length_c   1.000
_cell.angle_alpha   90.00
_cell.angle_beta   90.00
_cell.angle_gamma   90.00
#
_symmetry.space_group_name_H-M   'P 1'
#
loop_
_entity.id
_entity.type
_entity.pdbx_description
1 polymer ?
#
loop_
_entity_poly.entity_id
_entity_poly.type
_entity_poly.pdbx_seq_one_letter_code
_entity_poly.pdbx_strand_id
1 'polypeptide(L)'
;MNLSATARCYLEGDAKDSFSPRRILICYEVPLDVILRDERLTMVCKPKGDMRFLRYSHEPASTQLNSVQWELMPKVRRVKKEYRRFYGLTMEVEGRSPYEYVRCSTHKEHKKYDDHKELLLNIDLRTEGVESCHMVIGPIPRYVELRSKPELRRMSWSVRGYGDLDFYMYDVVDGSLEFLIRVPRGLGFRTMVRIEGRVRRGFEFLDLVMSINGVRINPEYRVLAYLEDIMM
;
A
#
# COMPACT_ATOMS: atom_id res chain seq x y z
N MET A 1 -5.89 4.03 -30.54
CA MET A 1 -5.44 5.09 -29.62
C MET A 1 -4.94 4.42 -28.36
N ASN A 2 -3.63 4.50 -28.07
CA ASN A 2 -3.09 3.96 -26.83
C ASN A 2 -3.42 4.91 -25.70
N LEU A 3 -4.45 4.57 -24.91
CA LEU A 3 -4.70 5.23 -23.64
C LEU A 3 -3.51 4.92 -22.73
N SER A 4 -2.59 5.87 -22.54
CA SER A 4 -1.56 5.78 -21.48
C SER A 4 -2.14 6.11 -20.10
N ALA A 5 -3.45 5.90 -19.94
CA ALA A 5 -4.14 6.07 -18.68
C ALA A 5 -3.81 4.88 -17.77
N THR A 6 -3.48 5.17 -16.51
CA THR A 6 -3.09 4.12 -15.56
C THR A 6 -4.01 4.18 -14.36
N ALA A 7 -4.67 3.06 -14.08
CA ALA A 7 -5.63 2.95 -13.00
C ALA A 7 -5.14 1.92 -11.97
N ARG A 8 -5.06 2.33 -10.71
CA ARG A 8 -4.60 1.48 -9.61
C ARG A 8 -5.57 1.54 -8.44
N CYS A 9 -5.79 0.37 -7.83
CA CYS A 9 -6.55 0.20 -6.62
C CYS A 9 -5.62 -0.32 -5.53
N TYR A 10 -5.45 0.43 -4.46
CA TYR A 10 -4.62 0.08 -3.31
C TYR A 10 -5.54 -0.35 -2.16
N LEU A 11 -5.33 -1.58 -1.70
CA LEU A 11 -5.94 -2.16 -0.50
C LEU A 11 -4.95 -1.95 0.65
N GLU A 12 -5.24 -0.99 1.52
CA GLU A 12 -4.44 -0.69 2.70
C GLU A 12 -5.02 -1.40 3.93
N GLY A 13 -4.17 -2.06 4.71
CA GLY A 13 -4.63 -2.82 5.87
C GLY A 13 -3.48 -3.27 6.77
N ASP A 14 -3.81 -3.94 7.87
CA ASP A 14 -2.79 -4.53 8.74
C ASP A 14 -2.39 -5.91 8.25
N ALA A 15 -1.14 -6.30 8.49
CA ALA A 15 -0.61 -7.63 8.17
C ALA A 15 -0.55 -8.60 9.37
N LYS A 16 -0.98 -8.18 10.57
CA LYS A 16 -0.79 -8.94 11.82
C LYS A 16 -1.67 -10.20 11.83
N ASP A 17 -1.04 -11.37 11.81
CA ASP A 17 -1.66 -12.71 11.79
C ASP A 17 -2.50 -13.03 10.54
N SER A 18 -3.20 -12.05 9.97
CA SER A 18 -3.96 -12.13 8.72
C SER A 18 -4.19 -10.73 8.17
N PHE A 19 -4.26 -10.57 6.85
CA PHE A 19 -4.54 -9.27 6.24
C PHE A 19 -5.94 -8.76 6.61
N SER A 20 -5.99 -7.60 7.27
CA SER A 20 -7.25 -6.91 7.60
C SER A 20 -7.34 -5.60 6.82
N PRO A 21 -8.16 -5.52 5.75
CA PRO A 21 -8.32 -4.27 5.00
C PRO A 21 -8.95 -3.19 5.89
N ARG A 22 -8.42 -1.97 5.80
CA ARG A 22 -8.91 -0.79 6.52
C ARG A 22 -9.29 0.36 5.60
N ARG A 23 -8.62 0.47 4.46
CA ARG A 23 -8.85 1.54 3.50
C ARG A 23 -8.63 1.06 2.08
N ILE A 24 -9.42 1.60 1.17
CA ILE A 24 -9.22 1.45 -0.27
C ILE A 24 -8.93 2.82 -0.85
N LEU A 25 -7.87 2.90 -1.65
CA LEU A 25 -7.51 4.08 -2.43
C LEU A 25 -7.53 3.73 -3.91
N ILE A 26 -8.29 4.48 -4.69
CA ILE A 26 -8.34 4.34 -6.14
C ILE A 26 -7.74 5.60 -6.72
N CYS A 27 -6.72 5.43 -7.56
CA CYS A 27 -6.08 6.51 -8.29
C CYS A 27 -6.10 6.20 -9.78
N TYR A 28 -6.67 7.12 -10.55
CA TYR A 28 -6.68 7.06 -12.00
C TYR A 28 -6.14 8.36 -12.57
N GLU A 29 -5.09 8.23 -13.37
CA GLU A 29 -4.37 9.34 -13.99
C GLU A 29 -4.53 9.32 -15.50
N VAL A 30 -4.85 10.49 -16.06
CA VAL A 30 -5.01 10.68 -17.50
C VAL A 30 -4.21 11.92 -17.95
N PRO A 31 -3.44 11.83 -19.05
CA PRO A 31 -2.84 13.02 -19.67
C PRO A 31 -3.88 14.08 -20.06
N LEU A 32 -3.52 15.37 -20.00
CA LEU A 32 -4.46 16.46 -20.34
C LEU A 32 -4.88 16.49 -21.81
N ASP A 33 -3.99 16.07 -22.70
CA ASP A 33 -4.16 16.01 -24.16
C ASP A 33 -5.14 14.93 -24.61
N VAL A 34 -5.51 14.01 -23.72
CA VAL A 34 -6.65 13.11 -23.94
C VAL A 34 -7.94 13.94 -23.89
N ILE A 35 -8.55 14.16 -25.06
CA ILE A 35 -9.84 14.84 -25.18
C ILE A 35 -10.93 13.96 -24.57
N LEU A 36 -11.53 14.41 -23.48
CA LEU A 36 -12.68 13.78 -22.86
C LEU A 36 -13.94 14.52 -23.29
N ARG A 37 -14.92 13.82 -23.86
CA ARG A 37 -16.23 14.42 -24.21
C ARG A 37 -17.03 14.72 -22.95
N ASP A 38 -16.92 13.85 -21.96
CA ASP A 38 -17.35 14.08 -20.59
C ASP A 38 -16.14 13.88 -19.67
N GLU A 39 -15.83 14.90 -18.87
CA GLU A 39 -14.73 14.83 -17.92
C GLU A 39 -15.07 13.98 -16.70
N ARG A 40 -16.33 13.55 -16.53
CA ARG A 40 -16.76 12.68 -15.43
C ARG A 40 -16.28 11.25 -15.64
N LEU A 41 -15.82 10.65 -14.55
CA LEU A 41 -15.51 9.23 -14.48
C LEU A 41 -16.58 8.54 -13.64
N THR A 42 -17.33 7.62 -14.25
CA THR A 42 -18.22 6.74 -13.50
C THR A 42 -17.39 5.60 -12.92
N MET A 43 -17.47 5.40 -11.61
CA MET A 43 -16.80 4.33 -10.91
C MET A 43 -17.83 3.46 -10.20
N VAL A 44 -17.81 2.16 -10.49
CA VAL A 44 -18.73 1.18 -9.88
C VAL A 44 -17.91 0.16 -9.11
N CYS A 45 -18.27 -0.03 -7.85
CA CYS A 45 -17.55 -0.83 -6.87
C CYS A 45 -18.48 -1.90 -6.31
N LYS A 46 -18.11 -3.17 -6.44
CA LYS A 46 -18.87 -4.31 -5.89
C LYS A 46 -17.96 -5.14 -4.98
N PRO A 47 -18.08 -5.01 -3.65
CA PRO A 47 -17.31 -5.82 -2.72
C PRO A 47 -17.74 -7.29 -2.78
N LYS A 48 -16.78 -8.20 -2.62
CA LYS A 48 -17.06 -9.63 -2.38
C LYS A 48 -17.00 -9.92 -0.88
N GLY A 49 -17.73 -10.93 -0.41
CA GLY A 49 -17.76 -11.31 1.01
C GLY A 49 -18.49 -10.29 1.89
N ASP A 50 -18.17 -10.28 3.19
CA ASP A 50 -18.90 -9.52 4.22
C ASP A 50 -18.41 -8.07 4.40
N MET A 51 -17.73 -7.53 3.38
CA MET A 51 -17.11 -6.22 3.46
C MET A 51 -18.12 -5.09 3.25
N ARG A 52 -17.90 -4.02 4.01
CA ARG A 52 -18.72 -2.81 4.00
C ARG A 52 -17.82 -1.61 3.77
N PHE A 53 -18.24 -0.73 2.88
CA PHE A 53 -17.58 0.55 2.74
C PHE A 53 -18.10 1.51 3.80
N LEU A 54 -17.17 2.23 4.41
CA LEU A 54 -17.37 3.25 5.42
C LEU A 54 -16.71 4.53 4.92
N ARG A 55 -17.15 5.69 5.43
CA ARG A 55 -16.57 7.02 5.23
C ARG A 55 -15.87 7.26 3.88
N TYR A 56 -16.49 8.04 3.01
CA TYR A 56 -16.01 8.27 1.66
C TYR A 56 -15.37 9.65 1.51
N SER A 57 -14.37 9.78 0.63
CA SER A 57 -13.86 11.11 0.26
C SER A 57 -14.84 11.90 -0.63
N HIS A 58 -15.79 11.22 -1.27
CA HIS A 58 -16.88 11.81 -2.05
C HIS A 58 -18.15 10.98 -1.85
N GLU A 59 -19.30 11.65 -1.75
CA GLU A 59 -20.59 10.97 -1.62
C GLU A 59 -20.90 10.13 -2.88
N PRO A 60 -21.43 8.91 -2.71
CA PRO A 60 -21.83 8.08 -3.84
C PRO A 60 -23.05 8.68 -4.54
N ALA A 61 -23.06 8.60 -5.87
CA ALA A 61 -24.22 8.97 -6.68
C ALA A 61 -25.38 7.99 -6.48
N SER A 62 -25.08 6.72 -6.20
CA SER A 62 -26.09 5.75 -5.78
C SER A 62 -25.47 4.61 -4.96
N THR A 63 -26.28 4.06 -4.07
CA THR A 63 -25.94 2.88 -3.26
C THR A 63 -27.04 1.84 -3.45
N GLN A 64 -26.68 0.67 -3.97
CA GLN A 64 -27.55 -0.51 -4.07
C GLN A 64 -26.99 -1.62 -3.16
N LEU A 65 -27.81 -2.66 -2.90
CA LEU A 65 -27.54 -3.69 -1.89
C LEU A 65 -26.12 -4.28 -1.95
N ASN A 66 -25.49 -4.38 -3.13
CA ASN A 66 -24.14 -4.91 -3.33
C ASN A 66 -23.32 -4.12 -4.38
N SER A 67 -23.63 -2.84 -4.57
CA SER A 67 -22.97 -2.01 -5.57
C SER A 67 -23.03 -0.55 -5.19
N VAL A 68 -21.89 0.13 -5.22
CA VAL A 68 -21.81 1.57 -4.96
C VAL A 68 -21.23 2.25 -6.19
N GLN A 69 -21.86 3.35 -6.60
CA GLN A 69 -21.47 4.12 -7.78
C GLN A 69 -21.10 5.55 -7.39
N TRP A 70 -20.01 6.04 -7.96
CA TRP A 70 -19.58 7.44 -7.87
C TRP A 70 -19.44 8.06 -9.25
N GLU A 71 -19.72 9.35 -9.32
CA GLU A 71 -19.35 10.20 -10.45
C GLU A 71 -18.19 11.11 -10.00
N LEU A 72 -16.98 10.81 -10.46
CA LEU A 72 -15.77 11.50 -10.05
C LEU A 72 -15.43 12.61 -11.04
N MET A 73 -15.17 13.80 -10.51
CA MET A 73 -14.65 14.93 -11.28
C MET A 73 -13.12 14.95 -11.20
N PRO A 74 -12.41 15.31 -12.28
CA PRO A 74 -10.97 15.35 -12.27
C PRO A 74 -10.46 16.55 -11.47
N LYS A 75 -9.32 16.36 -10.81
CA LYS A 75 -8.46 17.44 -10.34
C LYS A 75 -7.28 17.55 -11.27
N VAL A 76 -6.98 18.74 -11.79
CA VAL A 76 -5.78 18.97 -12.60
C VAL A 76 -4.61 19.21 -11.68
N ARG A 77 -3.52 18.46 -11.87
CA ARG A 77 -2.27 18.66 -11.12
C ARG A 77 -1.08 18.63 -12.06
N ARG A 78 -0.04 19.37 -11.68
CA ARG A 78 1.27 19.34 -12.35
C ARG A 78 2.12 18.22 -11.74
N VAL A 79 2.56 17.27 -12.55
CA VAL A 79 3.51 16.23 -12.17
C VAL A 79 4.77 16.39 -13.02
N LYS A 80 5.89 16.65 -12.35
CA LYS A 80 7.16 17.05 -12.99
C LYS A 80 6.94 18.26 -13.92
N LYS A 81 6.94 18.05 -15.24
CA LYS A 81 6.75 19.08 -16.27
C LYS A 81 5.44 18.96 -17.04
N GLU A 82 4.57 18.01 -16.70
CA GLU A 82 3.32 17.74 -17.40
C GLU A 82 2.12 18.02 -16.49
N TYR A 83 1.01 18.45 -17.08
CA TYR A 83 -0.27 18.51 -16.38
C TYR A 83 -1.09 17.25 -16.66
N ARG A 84 -1.73 16.72 -15.63
CA ARG A 84 -2.55 15.50 -15.71
C ARG A 84 -3.87 15.69 -14.96
N ARG A 85 -4.90 14.99 -15.42
CA ARG A 85 -6.18 14.82 -14.72
C ARG A 85 -6.05 13.67 -13.74
N PHE A 86 -6.48 13.90 -12.50
CA PHE A 86 -6.50 12.91 -11.42
C PHE A 86 -7.93 12.67 -10.97
N TYR A 87 -8.32 11.41 -11.00
CA TYR A 87 -9.54 10.93 -10.38
C TYR A 87 -9.13 10.10 -9.17
N GLY A 88 -9.64 10.47 -8.01
CA GLY A 88 -9.22 9.87 -6.74
C GLY A 88 -10.42 9.63 -5.86
N LEU A 89 -10.51 8.42 -5.32
CA LEU A 89 -11.47 8.06 -4.29
C LEU A 89 -10.75 7.34 -3.17
N THR A 90 -11.10 7.69 -1.94
CA THR A 90 -10.65 7.01 -0.74
C THR A 90 -11.88 6.60 0.04
N MET A 91 -11.86 5.40 0.58
CA MET A 91 -12.92 4.87 1.43
C MET A 91 -12.31 4.08 2.58
N GLU A 92 -12.87 4.25 3.78
CA GLU A 92 -12.63 3.32 4.89
C GLU A 92 -13.44 2.04 4.65
N VAL A 93 -12.98 0.92 5.18
CA VAL A 93 -13.67 -0.36 5.00
C VAL A 93 -13.65 -1.18 6.28
N GLU A 94 -14.71 -1.96 6.48
CA GLU A 94 -14.86 -2.90 7.58
C GLU A 94 -15.30 -4.26 7.03
N GLY A 95 -14.88 -5.33 7.69
CA GLY A 95 -15.20 -6.71 7.33
C GLY A 95 -13.93 -7.51 7.04
N ARG A 96 -14.10 -8.68 6.43
CA ARG A 96 -12.99 -9.58 6.09
C ARG A 96 -12.84 -9.71 4.59
N SER A 97 -11.60 -9.66 4.12
CA SER A 97 -11.27 -10.09 2.76
C SER A 97 -11.53 -11.60 2.64
N PRO A 98 -12.06 -12.09 1.51
CA PRO A 98 -12.17 -13.52 1.23
C PRO A 98 -10.80 -14.18 0.99
N TYR A 99 -9.73 -13.38 0.83
CA TYR A 99 -8.37 -13.84 0.62
C TYR A 99 -7.42 -13.24 1.68
N GLU A 100 -6.52 -14.08 2.20
CA GLU A 100 -5.42 -13.65 3.06
C GLU A 100 -4.22 -13.24 2.20
N TYR A 101 -4.31 -12.08 1.53
CA TYR A 101 -3.25 -11.63 0.61
C TYR A 101 -1.86 -11.66 1.21
N VAL A 102 -1.78 -11.29 2.49
CA VAL A 102 -0.57 -11.21 3.28
C VAL A 102 -0.86 -11.71 4.69
N ARG A 103 -0.04 -12.63 5.16
CA ARG A 103 -0.02 -13.09 6.55
C ARG A 103 1.40 -12.94 7.09
N CYS A 104 1.52 -12.26 8.21
CA CYS A 104 2.81 -11.94 8.80
C CYS A 104 2.83 -12.27 10.29
N SER A 105 3.88 -12.97 10.72
CA SER A 105 4.21 -13.15 12.14
C SER A 105 5.62 -12.62 12.42
N THR A 106 5.81 -12.06 13.61
CA THR A 106 7.12 -11.53 14.02
C THR A 106 7.62 -12.16 15.30
N HIS A 107 8.91 -12.47 15.32
CA HIS A 107 9.65 -12.87 16.51
C HIS A 107 10.74 -11.85 16.81
N LYS A 108 10.85 -11.44 18.08
CA LYS A 108 11.72 -10.34 18.52
C LYS A 108 12.56 -10.81 19.71
N GLU A 109 13.88 -10.65 19.62
CA GLU A 109 14.80 -10.92 20.72
C GLU A 109 15.68 -9.68 20.98
N HIS A 110 15.67 -9.19 22.22
CA HIS A 110 16.40 -7.99 22.61
C HIS A 110 17.66 -8.34 23.41
N LYS A 111 18.79 -7.73 23.05
CA LYS A 111 20.05 -7.80 23.80
C LYS A 111 20.53 -6.39 24.15
N LYS A 112 21.09 -6.23 25.34
CA LYS A 112 21.62 -4.95 25.83
C LYS A 112 23.10 -5.11 26.11
N TYR A 113 23.87 -4.16 25.59
CA TYR A 113 25.31 -4.06 25.79
C TYR A 113 25.62 -2.68 26.39
N ASP A 114 26.88 -2.46 26.74
CA ASP A 114 27.29 -1.24 27.44
C ASP A 114 27.12 0.02 26.59
N ASP A 115 27.40 -0.07 25.29
CA ASP A 115 27.37 1.03 24.32
C ASP A 115 26.13 1.04 23.43
N HIS A 116 25.40 -0.07 23.32
CA HIS A 116 24.27 -0.21 22.39
C HIS A 116 23.21 -1.23 22.83
N LYS A 117 22.09 -1.25 22.10
CA LYS A 117 21.03 -2.26 22.17
C LYS A 117 20.92 -2.94 20.82
N GLU A 118 20.67 -4.25 20.83
CA GLU A 118 20.36 -5.02 19.62
C GLU A 118 18.92 -5.54 19.68
N LEU A 119 18.25 -5.55 18.53
CA LEU A 119 17.06 -6.34 18.27
C LEU A 119 17.37 -7.31 17.13
N LEU A 120 17.21 -8.60 17.41
CA LEU A 120 17.03 -9.60 16.36
C LEU A 120 15.54 -9.71 16.04
N LEU A 121 15.18 -9.38 14.82
CA LEU A 121 13.82 -9.39 14.31
C LEU A 121 13.70 -10.43 13.19
N ASN A 122 12.84 -11.41 13.40
CA ASN A 122 12.45 -12.37 12.39
C ASN A 122 11.01 -12.07 11.94
N ILE A 123 10.81 -11.94 10.63
CA ILE A 123 9.52 -11.69 10.01
C ILE A 123 9.22 -12.87 9.07
N ASP A 124 8.21 -13.65 9.43
CA ASP A 124 7.72 -14.75 8.59
C ASP A 124 6.54 -14.25 7.76
N LEU A 125 6.72 -14.27 6.44
CA LEU A 125 5.73 -13.81 5.47
C LEU A 125 5.14 -14.99 4.70
N ARG A 126 3.81 -14.99 4.57
CA ARG A 126 3.09 -15.83 3.62
C ARG A 126 2.15 -14.97 2.79
N THR A 127 2.02 -15.29 1.51
CA THR A 127 1.19 -14.56 0.57
C THR A 127 0.27 -15.50 -0.19
N GLU A 128 -0.95 -15.06 -0.44
CA GLU A 128 -1.92 -15.80 -1.26
C GLU A 128 -2.52 -14.86 -2.31
N GLY A 129 -2.63 -15.33 -3.56
CA GLY A 129 -3.21 -14.50 -4.63
C GLY A 129 -2.38 -13.26 -5.01
N VAL A 130 -1.12 -13.18 -4.58
CA VAL A 130 -0.16 -12.13 -4.96
C VAL A 130 0.76 -12.65 -6.07
N GLU A 131 1.12 -11.80 -7.03
CA GLU A 131 2.06 -12.14 -8.13
C GLU A 131 3.48 -11.64 -7.88
N SER A 132 3.63 -10.53 -7.16
CA SER A 132 4.92 -9.97 -6.74
C SER A 132 4.77 -9.27 -5.41
N CYS A 133 5.73 -9.45 -4.50
CA CYS A 133 5.68 -8.87 -3.16
C CYS A 133 7.04 -8.30 -2.75
N HIS A 134 7.02 -7.09 -2.19
CA HIS A 134 8.19 -6.41 -1.66
C HIS A 134 7.94 -6.04 -0.21
N MET A 135 8.96 -6.18 0.64
CA MET A 135 8.95 -5.70 2.00
C MET A 135 9.82 -4.44 2.09
N VAL A 136 9.27 -3.38 2.67
CA VAL A 136 9.94 -2.11 2.90
C VAL A 136 10.03 -1.89 4.40
N ILE A 137 11.24 -1.87 4.95
CA ILE A 137 11.50 -1.48 6.34
C ILE A 137 11.98 -0.04 6.39
N GLY A 138 11.34 0.77 7.22
CA GLY A 138 11.71 2.16 7.44
C GLY A 138 10.59 2.98 8.06
N PRO A 139 10.84 4.25 8.41
CA PRO A 139 12.13 4.92 8.28
C PRO A 139 13.18 4.37 9.27
N ILE A 140 14.44 4.37 8.86
CA ILE A 140 15.60 4.02 9.69
C ILE A 140 16.57 5.22 9.72
N PRO A 141 16.79 5.85 10.89
CA PRO A 141 17.78 6.91 11.02
C PRO A 141 19.21 6.40 10.78
N ARG A 142 20.10 7.25 10.25
CA ARG A 142 21.50 6.87 9.95
C ARG A 142 22.35 6.42 11.13
N TYR A 143 21.96 6.75 12.36
CA TYR A 143 22.66 6.27 13.56
C TYR A 143 22.26 4.84 13.96
N VAL A 144 21.28 4.24 13.27
CA VAL A 144 20.86 2.86 13.45
C VAL A 144 21.56 2.00 12.41
N GLU A 145 22.21 0.93 12.86
CA GLU A 145 22.74 -0.08 11.95
C GLU A 145 21.67 -1.15 11.70
N LEU A 146 21.40 -1.45 10.42
CA LEU A 146 20.56 -2.57 9.99
C LEU A 146 21.45 -3.57 9.26
N ARG A 147 21.50 -4.81 9.74
CA ARG A 147 22.12 -5.95 9.03
C ARG A 147 21.04 -6.97 8.66
N SER A 148 21.06 -7.42 7.42
CA SER A 148 20.07 -8.36 6.88
C SER A 148 20.62 -9.09 5.66
N LYS A 149 19.79 -9.96 5.05
CA LYS A 149 20.02 -10.45 3.68
C LYS A 149 20.25 -9.28 2.70
N PRO A 150 20.91 -9.51 1.54
CA PRO A 150 21.16 -8.45 0.56
C PRO A 150 19.87 -7.71 0.22
N GLU A 151 19.87 -6.40 0.43
CA GLU A 151 18.74 -5.56 0.03
C GLU A 151 18.65 -5.47 -1.49
N LEU A 152 17.42 -5.40 -2.01
CA LEU A 152 17.23 -5.14 -3.43
C LEU A 152 17.53 -3.66 -3.73
N ARG A 153 17.12 -2.79 -2.82
CA ARG A 153 17.23 -1.34 -3.01
C ARG A 153 17.23 -0.61 -1.67
N ARG A 154 18.08 0.41 -1.58
CA ARG A 154 18.04 1.44 -0.53
C ARG A 154 17.54 2.76 -1.12
N MET A 155 16.62 3.42 -0.41
CA MET A 155 16.16 4.76 -0.71
C MET A 155 16.42 5.66 0.50
N SER A 156 16.97 6.85 0.26
CA SER A 156 17.25 7.82 1.32
C SER A 156 16.45 9.09 1.10
N TRP A 157 15.76 9.56 2.14
CA TRP A 157 15.00 10.81 2.14
C TRP A 157 15.54 11.75 3.21
N SER A 158 15.83 12.99 2.81
CA SER A 158 16.20 14.06 3.74
C SER A 158 14.94 14.78 4.20
N VAL A 159 14.58 14.62 5.48
CA VAL A 159 13.39 15.24 6.07
C VAL A 159 13.81 16.41 6.95
N ARG A 160 13.33 17.62 6.64
CA ARG A 160 13.64 18.83 7.41
C ARG A 160 13.22 18.62 8.88
N GLY A 161 14.15 18.80 9.81
CA GLY A 161 13.94 18.63 11.25
C GLY A 161 14.11 17.20 11.78
N TYR A 162 14.16 16.19 10.89
CA TYR A 162 14.38 14.78 11.25
C TYR A 162 15.73 14.23 10.76
N GLY A 163 16.34 14.88 9.77
CA GLY A 163 17.60 14.44 9.16
C GLY A 163 17.39 13.44 8.04
N ASP A 164 18.43 12.69 7.72
CA ASP A 164 18.42 11.67 6.67
C ASP A 164 17.84 10.35 7.20
N LEU A 165 16.82 9.85 6.51
CA LEU A 165 16.12 8.61 6.81
C LEU A 165 16.29 7.63 5.66
N ASP A 166 16.57 6.38 5.99
CA ASP A 166 16.69 5.29 5.03
C ASP A 166 15.47 4.38 5.04
N PHE A 167 15.13 3.88 3.86
CA PHE A 167 14.14 2.83 3.63
C PHE A 167 14.81 1.72 2.84
N TYR A 168 14.71 0.50 3.33
CA TYR A 168 15.32 -0.67 2.71
C TYR A 168 14.22 -1.56 2.14
N MET A 169 14.38 -1.96 0.89
CA MET A 169 13.42 -2.78 0.16
C MET A 169 14.02 -4.14 -0.16
N TYR A 170 13.23 -5.18 0.09
CA TYR A 170 13.58 -6.58 -0.11
C TYR A 170 12.52 -7.22 -1.01
N ASP A 171 12.95 -7.95 -2.02
CA ASP A 171 12.05 -8.85 -2.74
C ASP A 171 11.77 -10.05 -1.83
N VAL A 172 10.49 -10.37 -1.67
CA VAL A 172 10.09 -11.45 -0.77
C VAL A 172 9.21 -12.41 -1.54
N VAL A 173 9.70 -13.64 -1.66
CA VAL A 173 8.87 -14.83 -1.85
C VAL A 173 8.54 -15.36 -0.46
N ASP A 174 7.40 -16.03 -0.29
CA ASP A 174 7.01 -16.71 0.96
C ASP A 174 8.23 -17.27 1.71
N GLY A 175 8.37 -16.89 2.97
CA GLY A 175 9.55 -17.25 3.76
C GLY A 175 9.84 -16.29 4.91
N SER A 176 11.02 -16.49 5.49
CA SER A 176 11.49 -15.74 6.65
C SER A 176 12.60 -14.74 6.28
N LEU A 177 12.45 -13.52 6.80
CA LEU A 177 13.46 -12.47 6.76
C LEU A 177 13.94 -12.17 8.16
N GLU A 178 15.26 -12.25 8.32
CA GLU A 178 15.95 -11.92 9.56
C GLU A 178 16.65 -10.56 9.42
N PHE A 179 16.49 -9.74 10.45
CA PHE A 179 17.11 -8.43 10.58
C PHE A 179 17.78 -8.33 11.95
N LEU A 180 19.04 -7.92 11.98
CA LEU A 180 19.72 -7.48 13.18
C LEU A 180 19.79 -5.95 13.18
N ILE A 181 19.15 -5.34 14.16
CA ILE A 181 19.07 -3.90 14.31
C ILE A 181 19.87 -3.48 15.53
N ARG A 182 20.84 -2.58 15.36
CA ARG A 182 21.68 -2.05 16.44
C ARG A 182 21.46 -0.55 16.62
N VAL A 183 21.22 -0.16 17.86
CA VAL A 183 20.91 1.23 18.26
C VAL A 183 21.85 1.68 19.38
N PRO A 184 22.51 2.85 19.27
CA PRO A 184 23.32 3.39 20.35
C PRO A 184 22.54 3.54 21.67
N ARG A 185 23.20 3.32 22.81
CA ARG A 185 22.56 3.44 24.13
C ARG A 185 22.10 4.88 24.38
N GLY A 186 20.93 5.02 24.99
CA GLY A 186 20.29 6.32 25.25
C GLY A 186 19.46 6.87 24.10
N LEU A 187 19.55 6.29 22.90
CA LEU A 187 18.67 6.60 21.78
C LEU A 187 17.52 5.59 21.68
N GLY A 188 16.44 6.03 21.04
CA GLY A 188 15.29 5.23 20.67
C GLY A 188 14.79 5.71 19.32
N PHE A 189 14.16 4.82 18.57
CA PHE A 189 13.54 5.15 17.30
C PHE A 189 12.39 4.19 17.04
N ARG A 190 11.42 4.65 16.25
CA ARG A 190 10.30 3.83 15.78
C ARG A 190 10.47 3.57 14.30
N THR A 191 10.14 2.35 13.90
CA THR A 191 10.16 1.93 12.50
C THR A 191 8.96 1.05 12.22
N MET A 192 8.59 0.96 10.95
CA MET A 192 7.48 0.16 10.48
C MET A 192 7.97 -0.72 9.32
N VAL A 193 7.24 -1.83 9.11
CA VAL A 193 7.37 -2.58 7.87
C VAL A 193 6.10 -2.40 7.07
N ARG A 194 6.27 -2.02 5.80
CA ARG A 194 5.21 -2.02 4.79
C ARG A 194 5.49 -3.14 3.82
N ILE A 195 4.45 -3.88 3.46
CA ILE A 195 4.49 -4.93 2.46
C ILE A 195 3.69 -4.41 1.25
N GLU A 196 4.34 -4.34 0.10
CA GLU A 196 3.76 -3.91 -1.16
C GLU A 196 3.58 -5.11 -2.09
N GLY A 197 2.33 -5.41 -2.44
CA GLY A 197 1.99 -6.56 -3.28
C GLY A 197 1.25 -6.14 -4.54
N ARG A 198 1.44 -6.89 -5.63
CA ARG A 198 0.54 -6.85 -6.80
C ARG A 198 -0.40 -8.06 -6.75
N VAL A 199 -1.71 -7.83 -6.82
CA VAL A 199 -2.71 -8.90 -6.73
C VAL A 199 -2.83 -9.58 -8.09
N ARG A 200 -2.77 -10.91 -8.08
CA ARG A 200 -2.95 -11.76 -9.26
C ARG A 200 -4.37 -11.64 -9.76
N ARG A 201 -4.53 -11.59 -11.09
CA ARG A 201 -5.85 -11.59 -11.71
C ARG A 201 -6.68 -12.82 -11.27
N GLY A 202 -7.95 -12.60 -10.93
CA GLY A 202 -8.87 -13.60 -10.38
C GLY A 202 -8.94 -13.59 -8.84
N PHE A 203 -7.90 -13.09 -8.16
CA PHE A 203 -7.85 -12.95 -6.70
C PHE A 203 -8.29 -11.56 -6.24
N GLU A 204 -8.91 -10.75 -7.09
CA GLU A 204 -9.39 -9.43 -6.70
C GLU A 204 -10.57 -9.57 -5.72
N PHE A 205 -10.43 -8.91 -4.57
CA PHE A 205 -11.44 -8.81 -3.51
C PHE A 205 -12.66 -7.99 -3.95
N LEU A 206 -12.45 -7.08 -4.90
CA LEU A 206 -13.42 -6.13 -5.39
C LEU A 206 -13.62 -6.34 -6.89
N ASP A 207 -14.86 -6.25 -7.39
CA ASP A 207 -15.10 -5.96 -8.80
C ASP A 207 -15.23 -4.44 -8.95
N LEU A 208 -14.18 -3.83 -9.47
CA LEU A 208 -14.07 -2.39 -9.70
C LEU A 208 -14.07 -2.11 -11.19
N VAL A 209 -15.01 -1.29 -11.61
CA VAL A 209 -15.15 -0.84 -12.99
C VAL A 209 -15.03 0.66 -13.02
N MET A 210 -14.07 1.16 -13.79
CA MET A 210 -13.97 2.58 -14.13
C MET A 210 -14.40 2.76 -15.58
N SER A 211 -15.30 3.71 -15.83
CA SER A 211 -15.79 4.03 -17.17
C SER A 211 -15.49 5.48 -17.50
N ILE A 212 -14.76 5.69 -18.59
CA ILE A 212 -14.53 7.02 -19.15
C ILE A 212 -14.96 7.03 -20.61
N ASN A 213 -15.87 7.92 -20.98
CA ASN A 213 -16.45 7.98 -22.34
C ASN A 213 -16.95 6.61 -22.87
N GLY A 214 -17.54 5.78 -21.99
CA GLY A 214 -18.06 4.45 -22.34
C GLY A 214 -17.00 3.35 -22.47
N VAL A 215 -15.71 3.65 -22.26
CA VAL A 215 -14.63 2.66 -22.23
C VAL A 215 -14.50 2.11 -20.82
N ARG A 216 -14.70 0.79 -20.69
CA ARG A 216 -14.45 0.06 -19.43
C ARG A 216 -12.95 -0.14 -19.22
N ILE A 217 -12.46 0.32 -18.08
CA ILE A 217 -11.07 0.20 -17.62
C ILE A 217 -11.06 -0.66 -16.37
N ASN A 218 -10.27 -1.73 -16.40
CA ASN A 218 -10.01 -2.56 -15.23
C ASN A 218 -8.79 -2.03 -14.47
N PRO A 219 -8.87 -1.86 -13.14
CA PRO A 219 -7.74 -1.42 -12.34
C PRO A 219 -6.70 -2.51 -12.16
N GLU A 220 -5.45 -2.07 -11.95
CA GLU A 220 -4.43 -2.90 -11.34
C GLU A 220 -4.58 -2.87 -9.82
N TYR A 221 -4.68 -4.04 -9.19
CA TYR A 221 -4.86 -4.17 -7.76
C TYR A 221 -3.53 -4.33 -7.02
N ARG A 222 -3.38 -3.58 -5.93
CA ARG A 222 -2.19 -3.51 -5.11
C ARG A 222 -2.57 -3.68 -3.65
N VAL A 223 -1.78 -4.43 -2.89
CA VAL A 223 -1.90 -4.54 -1.44
C VAL A 223 -0.80 -3.71 -0.81
N LEU A 224 -1.16 -2.90 0.18
CA LEU A 224 -0.24 -2.18 1.05
C LEU A 224 -0.55 -2.62 2.49
N ALA A 225 0.14 -3.65 2.95
CA ALA A 225 -0.07 -4.18 4.28
C ALA A 225 0.95 -3.58 5.25
N TYR A 226 0.48 -3.14 6.41
CA TYR A 226 1.28 -2.50 7.43
C TYR A 226 1.49 -3.46 8.60
N LEU A 227 2.74 -3.59 9.01
CA LEU A 227 3.10 -4.17 10.28
C LEU A 227 3.59 -3.03 11.17
N GLU A 228 2.69 -2.52 11.99
CA GLU A 228 2.99 -1.47 12.95
C GLU A 228 3.74 -2.02 14.18
N ASP A 229 4.48 -1.14 14.86
CA ASP A 229 5.13 -1.39 16.16
C ASP A 229 6.16 -2.53 16.20
N ILE A 230 7.15 -2.48 15.30
CA ILE A 230 8.28 -3.41 15.33
C ILE A 230 9.25 -3.08 16.47
N MET A 231 9.50 -1.78 16.73
CA MET A 231 10.29 -1.31 17.86
C MET A 231 9.75 0.00 18.46
N MET A 232 9.85 0.10 19.78
CA MET A 232 9.68 1.32 20.58
C MET A 232 10.97 1.65 21.33
#